data_AF-A0A2X0KYY3-F1
#
_entry.id   AF-A0A2X0KYY3-F1
#
_cell.length_a   1.000
_cell.length_b   1.000
_cell.length_c   1.000
_cell.angle_alpha   90.00
_cell.angle_beta   90.00
_cell.angle_gamma   90.00
#
_symmetry.space_group_name_H-M   'P 1'
#
loop_
_entity.id
_entity.type
_entity.pdbx_description
1 polymer ?
#
loop_
_entity_poly.entity_id
_entity_poly.type
_entity_poly.pdbx_seq_one_letter_code
_entity_poly.pdbx_strand_id
1 'polypeptide(L)'
;MSTPDLALDLRIRYLETLLTRPSTSTNAPTSASNPASLSRRVSQLASSLDLVLEAGPGTDALRKFVANYDLNEPLLTVPPVPYHHPSSSATHDDLTPHSKVSLILEAEYEIRQLEWELRQIALLDDQGVVGAGELAQHQDLRTELAQTKQDVKPLAASYQELEHKTHNLLSRYNDYVRPSAHKLQSRLQANHRATSTAQISTLSEVFVQWNDIVSEAEQEVTRIEKNRNPSLDIS
;
A
#
# COMPACT_ATOMS: atom_id res chain seq x y z
N MET A 1 25.70 59.49 9.57
CA MET A 1 24.35 60.06 9.44
C MET A 1 24.30 60.78 8.08
N SER A 2 24.08 60.05 6.99
CA SER A 2 23.97 60.68 5.66
C SER A 2 22.67 61.48 5.60
N THR A 3 22.73 62.74 5.20
CA THR A 3 21.54 63.57 5.02
C THR A 3 20.63 62.94 3.95
N PRO A 4 19.30 62.96 4.13
CA PRO A 4 18.36 62.28 3.22
C PRO A 4 18.51 62.74 1.77
N ASP A 5 18.84 64.02 1.56
CA ASP A 5 19.07 64.59 0.23
C ASP A 5 20.28 63.96 -0.48
N LEU A 6 21.36 63.68 0.24
CA LEU A 6 22.56 63.03 -0.34
C LEU A 6 22.26 61.58 -0.74
N ALA A 7 21.49 60.87 0.09
CA ALA A 7 21.09 59.49 -0.21
C ALA A 7 20.20 59.40 -1.46
N LEU A 8 19.27 60.35 -1.62
CA LEU A 8 18.43 60.44 -2.81
C LEU A 8 19.23 60.78 -4.07
N ASP A 9 20.16 61.74 -3.99
CA ASP A 9 20.99 62.12 -5.13
C ASP A 9 21.90 60.97 -5.62
N LEU A 10 22.50 60.21 -4.70
CA LEU A 10 23.30 59.03 -5.04
C LEU A 10 22.45 57.93 -5.69
N ARG A 11 21.23 57.72 -5.20
CA ARG A 11 20.32 56.71 -5.76
C ARG A 11 19.81 57.08 -7.15
N ILE A 12 19.51 58.36 -7.38
CA ILE A 12 19.14 58.87 -8.71
C ILE A 12 20.30 58.73 -9.69
N ARG A 13 21.52 59.08 -9.27
CA ARG A 13 22.73 58.92 -10.09
C ARG A 13 22.99 57.44 -10.44
N TYR A 14 22.75 56.53 -9.49
CA TYR A 14 22.84 55.09 -9.76
C TYR A 14 21.83 54.63 -10.82
N LEU A 15 20.58 55.09 -10.74
CA LEU A 15 19.55 54.76 -11.73
C LEU A 15 19.88 55.35 -13.12
N GLU A 16 20.43 56.56 -13.18
CA GLU A 16 20.95 57.16 -14.43
C GLU A 16 22.02 56.28 -15.09
N THR A 17 22.94 55.70 -14.31
CA THR A 17 23.97 54.80 -14.82
C THR A 17 23.44 53.46 -15.30
N LEU A 18 22.34 52.97 -14.72
CA LEU A 18 21.72 51.71 -15.15
C LEU A 18 20.91 51.87 -16.43
N LEU A 19 20.17 52.97 -16.58
CA LEU A 19 19.40 53.29 -17.78
C LEU A 19 20.31 53.66 -18.95
N THR A 20 21.41 54.37 -18.67
CA THR A 20 22.45 54.69 -19.65
C THR A 20 23.48 53.56 -19.65
N ARG A 21 23.09 52.37 -20.13
CA ARG A 21 24.02 51.23 -20.28
C ARG A 21 25.32 51.72 -20.95
N PRO A 22 26.52 51.41 -20.43
CA PRO A 22 27.75 51.91 -21.02
C PRO A 22 27.94 51.27 -22.38
N SER A 23 27.62 52.01 -23.44
CA SER A 23 28.22 51.82 -24.74
C SER A 23 29.73 51.86 -24.52
N THR A 24 30.43 50.85 -25.02
CA THR A 24 31.88 50.73 -25.01
C THR A 24 32.52 51.93 -25.71
N SER A 25 32.71 53.02 -24.99
CA SER A 25 33.64 54.09 -25.31
C SER A 25 34.06 54.75 -24.01
N THR A 26 35.35 54.59 -23.75
CA THR A 26 36.14 55.24 -22.72
C THR A 26 35.74 56.71 -22.60
N ASN A 27 35.00 57.06 -21.55
CA ASN A 27 34.97 58.37 -20.92
C ASN A 27 34.20 58.23 -19.61
N ALA A 28 34.94 58.08 -18.51
CA ALA A 28 34.38 58.29 -17.18
C ALA A 28 33.90 59.75 -17.09
N PRO A 29 32.62 60.02 -16.82
CA PRO A 29 32.21 61.37 -16.52
C PRO A 29 32.61 61.68 -15.09
N THR A 30 33.63 62.52 -15.01
CA THR A 30 34.06 63.29 -13.86
C THR A 30 32.91 64.05 -13.21
N SER A 31 33.10 64.34 -11.93
CA SER A 31 32.30 65.20 -11.06
C SER A 31 31.70 66.42 -11.78
N ALA A 32 30.46 66.28 -12.29
CA ALA A 32 29.66 67.40 -12.75
C ALA A 32 28.33 67.39 -11.97
N SER A 33 28.15 68.39 -11.11
CA SER A 33 26.87 68.73 -10.51
C SER A 33 25.94 69.23 -11.63
N ASN A 34 25.03 68.37 -12.09
CA ASN A 34 23.96 68.81 -12.97
C ASN A 34 23.09 69.83 -12.20
N PRO A 35 22.91 71.08 -12.68
CA PRO A 35 22.19 72.12 -11.94
C PRO A 35 20.66 71.96 -11.99
N ALA A 36 20.16 70.83 -12.51
CA ALA A 36 18.74 70.55 -12.57
C ALA A 36 18.23 70.13 -11.19
N SER A 37 17.06 70.65 -10.80
CA SER A 37 16.38 70.22 -9.57
C SER A 37 16.19 68.70 -9.59
N LEU A 38 16.31 68.06 -8.41
CA LEU A 38 16.17 66.62 -8.23
C LEU A 38 14.88 66.09 -8.89
N SER A 39 13.78 66.84 -8.77
CA SER A 39 12.50 66.57 -9.42
C SER A 39 12.61 66.45 -10.95
N ARG A 40 13.35 67.35 -11.60
CA ARG A 40 13.50 67.37 -13.06
C ARG A 40 14.32 66.19 -13.55
N ARG A 41 15.34 65.78 -12.80
CA ARG A 41 16.15 64.59 -13.10
C ARG A 41 15.33 63.30 -12.99
N VAL A 42 14.51 63.19 -11.94
CA VAL A 42 13.59 62.05 -11.79
C VAL A 42 12.56 62.01 -12.93
N SER A 43 11.98 63.15 -13.32
CA SER A 43 11.06 63.20 -14.46
C SER A 43 11.73 62.83 -15.79
N GLN A 44 12.98 63.28 -16.00
CA GLN A 44 13.77 62.89 -17.18
C GLN A 44 14.05 61.39 -17.20
N LEU A 45 14.42 60.79 -16.05
CA LEU A 45 14.60 59.35 -15.92
C LEU A 45 13.33 58.57 -16.18
N ALA A 46 12.22 58.99 -15.58
CA ALA A 46 10.92 58.38 -15.80
C ALA A 46 10.54 58.40 -17.29
N SER A 47 10.71 59.56 -17.95
CA SER A 47 10.45 59.67 -19.39
C SER A 47 11.39 58.80 -20.24
N SER A 48 12.66 58.66 -19.84
CA SER A 48 13.63 57.81 -20.55
C SER A 48 13.31 56.31 -20.41
N LEU A 49 12.83 55.90 -19.24
CA LEU A 49 12.42 54.53 -18.96
C LEU A 49 11.15 54.19 -19.75
N ASP A 50 10.20 55.12 -19.80
CA ASP A 50 8.98 54.99 -20.61
C ASP A 50 9.31 54.86 -22.11
N LEU A 51 10.27 55.68 -22.60
CA LEU A 51 10.75 55.60 -23.98
C LEU A 51 11.46 54.28 -24.29
N VAL A 52 12.24 53.72 -23.35
CA VAL A 52 12.90 52.41 -23.50
C VAL A 52 11.88 51.27 -23.48
N LEU A 53 10.82 51.38 -22.69
CA LEU A 53 9.71 50.41 -22.67
C LEU A 53 8.89 50.45 -23.97
N GLU A 54 8.76 51.62 -24.59
CA GLU A 54 8.03 51.80 -25.87
C GLU A 54 8.87 51.46 -27.12
N ALA A 55 10.18 51.73 -27.13
CA ALA A 55 11.03 51.58 -28.31
C ALA A 55 11.74 50.21 -28.44
N GLY A 56 11.80 49.40 -27.37
CA GLY A 56 12.55 48.15 -27.36
C GLY A 56 11.80 46.95 -27.97
N PRO A 57 12.35 46.22 -28.96
CA PRO A 57 11.74 44.97 -29.42
C PRO A 57 11.82 43.90 -28.32
N GLY A 58 10.66 43.38 -27.88
CA GLY A 58 10.57 42.32 -26.86
C GLY A 58 10.20 42.79 -25.44
N THR A 59 9.88 44.07 -25.25
CA THR A 59 9.49 44.63 -23.92
C THR A 59 8.02 44.39 -23.55
N ASP A 60 7.21 43.74 -24.39
CA ASP A 60 5.79 43.45 -24.10
C ASP A 60 5.60 42.65 -22.81
N ALA A 61 6.52 41.72 -22.52
CA ALA A 61 6.51 40.95 -21.28
C ALA A 61 6.77 41.85 -20.06
N LEU A 62 7.69 42.81 -20.18
CA LEU A 62 7.98 43.79 -19.13
C LEU A 62 6.83 44.78 -18.96
N ARG A 63 6.20 45.22 -20.06
CA ARG A 63 5.01 46.09 -20.01
C ARG A 63 3.84 45.41 -19.30
N LYS A 64 3.57 44.14 -19.64
CA LYS A 64 2.55 43.32 -18.95
C LYS A 64 2.93 43.09 -17.48
N PHE A 65 4.20 42.87 -17.18
CA PHE A 65 4.67 42.72 -15.81
C PHE A 65 4.48 44.00 -14.99
N VAL A 66 4.88 45.17 -15.52
CA VAL A 66 4.69 46.47 -14.86
C VAL A 66 3.21 46.77 -14.68
N ALA A 67 2.39 46.58 -15.71
CA ALA A 67 0.94 46.77 -15.59
C ALA A 67 0.31 45.83 -14.55
N ASN A 68 0.74 44.56 -14.49
CA ASN A 68 0.31 43.63 -13.47
C ASN A 68 0.83 44.01 -12.08
N TYR A 69 2.05 44.53 -11.98
CA TYR A 69 2.64 45.00 -10.73
C TYR A 69 1.85 46.18 -10.18
N ASP A 70 1.55 47.18 -11.02
CA ASP A 70 0.76 48.36 -10.65
C ASP A 70 -0.66 47.98 -10.20
N LEU A 71 -1.28 46.99 -10.87
CA LEU A 71 -2.59 46.46 -10.47
C LEU A 71 -2.55 45.74 -9.11
N ASN A 72 -1.42 45.11 -8.78
CA ASN A 72 -1.23 44.39 -7.51
C ASN A 72 -0.46 45.22 -6.46
N GLU A 73 -0.15 46.49 -6.74
CA GLU A 73 0.56 47.39 -5.83
C GLU A 73 -0.10 47.47 -4.44
N PRO A 74 -1.44 47.50 -4.31
CA PRO A 74 -2.09 47.53 -2.99
C PRO A 74 -1.95 46.22 -2.19
N LEU A 75 -1.63 45.11 -2.85
CA LEU A 75 -1.43 43.80 -2.22
C LEU A 75 0.04 43.53 -1.89
N LEU A 76 0.95 44.18 -2.62
CA LEU A 76 2.40 44.05 -2.46
C LEU A 76 2.96 45.10 -1.50
N THR A 77 2.28 46.24 -1.36
CA THR A 77 2.52 47.19 -0.27
C THR A 77 1.85 46.66 0.99
N VAL A 78 2.57 45.81 1.72
CA VAL A 78 2.23 45.61 3.13
C VAL A 78 2.25 47.00 3.75
N PRO A 79 1.14 47.49 4.36
CA PRO A 79 1.15 48.78 5.05
C PRO A 79 2.35 48.77 6.00
N PRO A 80 3.10 49.88 6.12
CA PRO A 80 4.37 49.87 6.84
C PRO A 80 4.13 49.25 8.21
N VAL A 81 4.60 48.01 8.37
CA VAL A 81 4.60 47.34 9.67
C VAL A 81 5.42 48.28 10.53
N PRO A 82 4.83 48.88 11.59
CA PRO A 82 5.61 49.69 12.51
C PRO A 82 6.79 48.82 12.91
N TYR A 83 8.01 49.26 12.62
CA TYR A 83 9.23 48.58 13.04
C TYR A 83 9.22 48.53 14.58
N HIS A 84 8.56 47.52 15.13
CA HIS A 84 8.68 47.15 16.52
C HIS A 84 10.01 46.42 16.63
N HIS A 85 11.01 47.17 17.09
CA HIS A 85 12.23 46.60 17.61
C HIS A 85 11.84 45.53 18.65
N PRO A 86 12.42 44.31 18.64
CA PRO A 86 12.06 43.22 19.55
C PRO A 86 12.53 43.46 21.00
N SER A 87 12.57 44.73 21.44
CA SER A 87 13.06 45.13 22.77
C SER A 87 12.10 46.02 23.54
N SER A 88 10.88 46.22 23.04
CA SER A 88 9.78 46.66 23.90
C SER A 88 8.80 45.49 23.96
N SER A 89 8.49 45.04 25.17
CA SER A 89 7.34 44.20 25.42
C SER A 89 6.17 44.76 24.63
N ALA A 90 5.77 44.07 23.56
CA ALA A 90 4.47 44.27 22.95
C ALA A 90 3.48 43.87 24.05
N THR A 91 3.09 44.85 24.86
CA THR A 91 2.03 44.71 25.82
C THR A 91 0.83 44.23 25.01
N HIS A 92 0.27 43.09 25.39
CA HIS A 92 -0.99 42.49 24.89
C HIS A 92 -2.20 43.46 24.88
N ASP A 93 -1.99 44.74 25.15
CA ASP A 93 -2.98 45.77 25.40
C ASP A 93 -3.39 46.57 24.15
N ASP A 94 -2.66 46.42 23.03
CA ASP A 94 -2.99 47.13 21.79
C ASP A 94 -4.18 46.50 21.03
N LEU A 95 -4.62 45.30 21.42
CA LEU A 95 -5.84 44.67 20.89
C LEU A 95 -7.05 45.20 21.67
N THR A 96 -8.01 45.77 20.95
CA THR A 96 -9.29 46.18 21.56
C THR A 96 -9.94 44.98 22.26
N PRO A 97 -10.64 45.18 23.39
CA PRO A 97 -11.26 44.07 24.13
C PRO A 97 -12.23 43.26 23.25
N HIS A 98 -12.88 43.93 22.28
CA HIS A 98 -13.73 43.26 21.30
C HIS A 98 -12.95 42.33 20.36
N SER A 99 -11.77 42.76 19.88
CA SER A 99 -10.89 41.92 19.06
C SER A 99 -10.36 40.71 19.83
N LYS A 100 -10.03 40.89 21.12
CA LYS A 100 -9.63 39.78 22.01
C LYS A 100 -10.75 38.74 22.16
N VAL A 101 -11.99 39.19 22.39
CA VAL A 101 -13.16 38.29 22.50
C VAL A 101 -13.43 37.58 21.17
N SER A 102 -13.36 38.29 20.05
CA SER A 102 -13.55 37.69 18.72
C SER A 102 -12.51 36.59 18.45
N LEU A 103 -11.25 36.83 18.79
CA LEU A 103 -10.17 35.87 18.60
C LEU A 103 -10.34 34.63 19.51
N ILE A 104 -10.80 34.82 20.75
CA ILE A 104 -11.12 33.71 21.66
C ILE A 104 -12.29 32.88 21.13
N LEU A 105 -13.33 33.51 20.57
CA LEU A 105 -14.48 32.80 20.01
C LEU A 105 -14.11 32.05 18.73
N GLU A 106 -13.26 32.63 17.88
CA GLU A 106 -12.72 31.96 16.70
C GLU A 106 -11.86 30.75 17.08
N ALA A 107 -11.04 30.89 18.13
CA ALA A 107 -10.16 29.83 18.63
C ALA A 107 -10.84 28.88 19.64
N GLU A 108 -12.13 29.01 19.96
CA GLU A 108 -12.79 28.24 21.03
C GLU A 108 -12.65 26.73 20.82
N TYR A 109 -12.88 26.28 19.59
CA TYR A 109 -12.79 24.88 19.23
C TYR A 109 -11.37 24.33 19.42
N GLU A 110 -10.36 25.08 18.96
CA GLU A 110 -8.95 24.68 19.08
C GLU A 110 -8.51 24.62 20.55
N ILE A 111 -8.94 25.58 21.37
CA ILE A 111 -8.64 25.59 22.82
C ILE A 111 -9.24 24.36 23.50
N ARG A 112 -10.49 24.00 23.20
CA ARG A 112 -11.14 22.81 23.78
C ARG A 112 -10.49 21.51 23.30
N GLN A 113 -10.09 21.46 22.03
CA GLN A 113 -9.37 20.31 21.50
C GLN A 113 -8.02 20.14 22.18
N LEU A 114 -7.24 21.23 22.32
CA LEU A 114 -5.97 21.22 23.03
C LEU A 114 -6.13 20.82 24.50
N GLU A 115 -7.17 21.29 25.19
CA GLU A 115 -7.48 20.87 26.56
C GLU A 115 -7.71 19.35 26.66
N TRP A 116 -8.45 18.79 25.70
CA TRP A 116 -8.68 17.35 25.64
C TRP A 116 -7.39 16.56 25.34
N GLU A 117 -6.60 17.02 24.37
CA GLU A 117 -5.32 16.40 24.03
C GLU A 117 -4.33 16.46 25.20
N LEU A 118 -4.26 17.58 25.90
CA LEU A 118 -3.41 17.73 27.10
C LEU A 118 -3.86 16.80 28.23
N ARG A 119 -5.16 16.62 28.44
CA ARG A 119 -5.68 15.62 29.39
C ARG A 119 -5.32 14.20 28.96
N GLN A 120 -5.37 13.90 27.67
CA GLN A 120 -5.00 12.60 27.15
C GLN A 120 -3.50 12.35 27.35
N ILE A 121 -2.65 13.34 27.10
CA ILE A 121 -1.20 13.25 27.35
C ILE A 121 -0.94 13.04 28.84
N ALA A 122 -1.63 13.76 29.72
CA ALA A 122 -1.50 13.57 31.18
C ALA A 122 -1.92 12.16 31.62
N LEU A 123 -3.00 11.61 31.05
CA LEU A 123 -3.40 10.23 31.31
C LEU A 123 -2.33 9.24 30.84
N LEU A 124 -1.75 9.46 29.66
CA LEU A 124 -0.67 8.62 29.14
C LEU A 124 0.62 8.73 29.98
N ASP A 125 0.87 9.88 30.60
CA ASP A 125 1.95 10.10 31.57
C ASP A 125 1.71 9.35 32.87
N ASP A 126 0.49 9.42 33.43
CA ASP A 126 0.07 8.63 34.60
C ASP A 126 0.18 7.11 34.35
N GLN A 127 -0.05 6.68 33.11
CA GLN A 127 0.14 5.29 32.67
C GLN A 127 1.61 4.92 32.42
N GLY A 128 2.56 5.85 32.60
CA GLY A 128 3.98 5.63 32.42
C GLY A 128 4.39 5.36 30.97
N VAL A 129 3.58 5.80 30.00
CA VAL A 129 3.80 5.57 28.56
C VAL A 129 4.69 6.64 27.93
N VAL A 130 5.01 7.71 28.66
CA VAL A 130 5.84 8.82 28.16
C VAL A 130 7.30 8.38 27.99
N GLY A 131 7.88 8.68 26.82
CA GLY A 131 9.23 8.24 26.43
C GLY A 131 9.23 6.88 25.74
N ALA A 132 10.00 5.91 26.25
CA ALA A 132 10.03 4.55 25.74
C ALA A 132 9.11 3.59 26.55
N GLY A 133 8.30 4.12 27.47
CA GLY A 133 7.53 3.31 28.43
C GLY A 133 8.44 2.35 29.20
N GLU A 134 8.01 1.09 29.35
CA GLU A 134 8.80 0.04 30.00
C GLU A 134 9.86 -0.62 29.09
N LEU A 135 10.11 -0.13 27.86
CA LEU A 135 11.09 -0.76 26.96
C LEU A 135 12.49 -0.86 27.55
N ALA A 136 12.88 0.09 28.42
CA ALA A 136 14.16 0.04 29.12
C ALA A 136 14.28 -1.21 30.01
N GLN A 137 13.17 -1.65 30.62
CA GLN A 137 13.10 -2.86 31.44
C GLN A 137 13.11 -4.13 30.58
N HIS A 138 12.65 -4.05 29.33
CA HIS A 138 12.65 -5.16 28.38
C HIS A 138 13.97 -5.36 27.61
N GLN A 139 14.99 -4.54 27.87
CA GLN A 139 16.33 -4.73 27.29
C GLN A 139 16.93 -6.08 27.73
N ASP A 140 16.73 -6.44 29.00
CA ASP A 140 17.22 -7.70 29.57
C ASP A 140 16.45 -8.91 29.01
N LEU A 141 15.13 -8.77 28.82
CA LEU A 141 14.27 -9.80 28.21
C LEU A 141 14.69 -10.16 26.79
N ARG A 142 15.35 -9.26 26.05
CA ARG A 142 15.86 -9.59 24.70
C ARG A 142 16.93 -10.68 24.75
N THR A 143 17.77 -10.65 25.78
CA THR A 143 18.82 -11.65 25.95
C THR A 143 18.23 -13.00 26.34
N GLU A 144 17.24 -13.00 27.24
CA GLU A 144 16.49 -14.19 27.65
C GLU A 144 15.68 -14.79 26.49
N LEU A 145 15.05 -13.95 25.65
CA LEU A 145 14.34 -14.40 24.46
C LEU A 145 15.29 -14.97 23.40
N ALA A 146 16.46 -14.36 23.22
CA ALA A 146 17.48 -14.90 22.32
C ALA A 146 17.98 -16.27 22.80
N GLN A 147 18.19 -16.42 24.12
CA GLN A 147 18.56 -17.68 24.75
C GLN A 147 17.45 -18.73 24.59
N THR A 148 16.21 -18.39 24.92
CA THR A 148 15.05 -19.28 24.77
C THR A 148 14.87 -19.72 23.32
N LYS A 149 15.04 -18.80 22.36
CA LYS A 149 14.99 -19.12 20.93
C LYS A 149 16.11 -20.08 20.53
N GLN A 150 17.29 -19.95 21.12
CA GLN A 150 18.40 -20.87 20.89
C GLN A 150 18.13 -22.25 21.49
N ASP A 151 17.54 -22.31 22.68
CA ASP A 151 17.21 -23.54 23.39
C ASP A 151 16.05 -24.32 22.72
N VAL A 152 15.12 -23.61 22.07
CA VAL A 152 14.00 -24.23 21.33
C VAL A 152 14.45 -24.82 19.98
N LYS A 153 15.54 -24.34 19.37
CA LYS A 153 16.05 -24.88 18.09
C LYS A 153 16.34 -26.39 18.11
N PRO A 154 17.12 -26.95 19.05
CA PRO A 154 17.38 -28.39 19.09
C PRO A 154 16.11 -29.18 19.36
N LEU A 155 15.19 -28.64 20.16
CA LEU A 155 13.90 -29.26 20.42
C LEU A 155 13.05 -29.36 19.15
N ALA A 156 12.96 -28.28 18.36
CA ALA A 156 12.28 -28.29 17.07
C ALA A 156 12.91 -29.32 16.09
N ALA A 157 14.24 -29.42 16.05
CA ALA A 157 14.92 -30.44 15.25
C ALA A 157 14.57 -31.87 15.69
N SER A 158 14.46 -32.11 17.01
CA SER A 158 14.05 -33.42 17.53
C SER A 158 12.60 -33.78 17.17
N TYR A 159 11.70 -32.81 17.15
CA TYR A 159 10.31 -33.02 16.70
C TYR A 159 10.25 -33.37 15.21
N GLN A 160 11.02 -32.67 14.37
CA GLN A 160 11.12 -33.01 12.94
C GLN A 160 11.67 -34.42 12.71
N GLU A 161 12.70 -34.83 13.48
CA GLU A 161 13.22 -36.19 13.40
C GLU A 161 12.15 -37.23 13.81
N LEU A 162 11.39 -36.93 14.86
CA LEU A 162 10.29 -37.79 15.31
C LEU A 162 9.18 -37.88 14.24
N GLU A 163 8.80 -36.77 13.62
CA GLU A 163 7.84 -36.72 12.52
C GLU A 163 8.32 -37.55 11.31
N HIS A 164 9.60 -37.45 10.96
CA HIS A 164 10.16 -38.28 9.90
C HIS A 164 10.12 -39.76 10.27
N LYS A 165 10.39 -40.13 11.53
CA LYS A 165 10.31 -41.53 11.99
C LYS A 165 8.88 -42.05 11.95
N THR A 166 7.91 -41.26 12.42
CA THR A 166 6.49 -41.66 12.41
C THR A 166 5.95 -41.76 10.99
N HIS A 167 6.31 -40.82 10.11
CA HIS A 167 5.94 -40.86 8.70
C HIS A 167 6.53 -42.09 8.01
N ASN A 168 7.81 -42.40 8.24
CA ASN A 168 8.45 -43.60 7.72
C ASN A 168 7.76 -44.87 8.24
N LEU A 169 7.40 -44.92 9.53
CA LEU A 169 6.70 -46.06 10.10
C LEU A 169 5.31 -46.23 9.47
N LEU A 170 4.56 -45.13 9.31
CA LEU A 170 3.24 -45.15 8.67
C LEU A 170 3.34 -45.59 7.20
N SER A 171 4.34 -45.11 6.46
CA SER A 171 4.59 -45.54 5.08
C SER A 171 4.89 -47.04 5.03
N ARG A 172 5.80 -47.54 5.87
CA ARG A 172 6.11 -48.97 5.95
C ARG A 172 4.89 -49.81 6.31
N TYR A 173 4.04 -49.31 7.21
CA TYR A 173 2.79 -49.98 7.56
C TYR A 173 1.81 -50.00 6.39
N ASN A 174 1.66 -48.89 5.67
CA ASN A 174 0.83 -48.81 4.46
C ASN A 174 1.31 -49.80 3.40
N ASP A 175 2.62 -49.84 3.18
CA ASP A 175 3.28 -50.74 2.23
C ASP A 175 3.18 -52.21 2.63
N TYR A 176 3.06 -52.52 3.92
CA TYR A 176 2.82 -53.88 4.40
C TYR A 176 1.35 -54.30 4.28
N VAL A 177 0.43 -53.41 4.67
CA VAL A 177 -1.00 -53.71 4.71
C VAL A 177 -1.59 -53.80 3.30
N ARG A 178 -1.23 -52.89 2.39
CA ARG A 178 -1.84 -52.84 1.05
C ARG A 178 -1.65 -54.14 0.24
N PRO A 179 -0.45 -54.74 0.12
CA PRO A 179 -0.26 -55.99 -0.61
C PRO A 179 -0.93 -57.19 0.07
N SER A 180 -0.94 -57.23 1.40
CA SER A 180 -1.60 -58.31 2.14
C SER A 180 -3.12 -58.27 1.95
N ALA A 181 -3.73 -57.08 1.99
CA ALA A 181 -5.13 -56.86 1.68
C ALA A 181 -5.45 -57.27 0.23
N HIS A 182 -4.62 -56.86 -0.74
CA HIS A 182 -4.78 -57.26 -2.13
C HIS A 182 -4.68 -58.78 -2.32
N LYS A 183 -3.73 -59.44 -1.64
CA LYS A 183 -3.59 -60.91 -1.66
C LYS A 183 -4.80 -61.61 -1.05
N LEU A 184 -5.38 -61.07 0.01
CA LEU A 184 -6.62 -61.63 0.59
C LEU A 184 -7.80 -61.46 -0.37
N GLN A 185 -7.93 -60.28 -0.98
CA GLN A 185 -8.98 -60.01 -1.97
C GLN A 185 -8.86 -60.93 -3.19
N SER A 186 -7.65 -61.15 -3.71
CA SER A 186 -7.45 -62.06 -4.84
C SER A 186 -7.77 -63.52 -4.47
N ARG A 187 -7.41 -63.97 -3.26
CA ARG A 187 -7.80 -65.29 -2.75
C ARG A 187 -9.31 -65.46 -2.59
N LEU A 188 -10.00 -64.44 -2.09
CA LEU A 188 -11.47 -64.45 -1.98
C LEU A 188 -12.14 -64.52 -3.35
N GLN A 189 -11.67 -63.74 -4.32
CA GLN A 189 -12.16 -63.79 -5.70
C GLN A 189 -11.90 -65.16 -6.35
N ALA A 190 -10.72 -65.73 -6.15
CA ALA A 190 -10.38 -67.05 -6.69
C ALA A 190 -11.26 -68.14 -6.07
N ASN A 191 -11.49 -68.11 -4.75
CA ASN A 191 -12.37 -69.05 -4.07
C ASN A 191 -13.82 -68.92 -4.56
N HIS A 192 -14.34 -67.69 -4.65
CA HIS A 192 -15.70 -67.46 -5.15
C HIS A 192 -15.87 -67.95 -6.59
N ARG A 193 -14.88 -67.70 -7.46
CA ARG A 193 -14.88 -68.26 -8.81
C ARG A 193 -14.88 -69.79 -8.79
N ALA A 194 -14.03 -70.42 -7.98
CA ALA A 194 -13.95 -71.87 -7.87
C ALA A 194 -15.28 -72.48 -7.38
N THR A 195 -15.92 -71.90 -6.36
CA THR A 195 -17.22 -72.36 -5.86
C THR A 195 -18.31 -72.17 -6.91
N SER A 196 -18.35 -71.03 -7.60
CA SER A 196 -19.34 -70.78 -8.66
C SER A 196 -19.13 -71.72 -9.84
N THR A 197 -17.89 -72.00 -10.25
CA THR A 197 -17.61 -72.97 -11.31
C THR A 197 -18.00 -74.39 -10.90
N ALA A 198 -17.78 -74.77 -9.64
CA ALA A 198 -18.21 -76.07 -9.12
C ALA A 198 -19.74 -76.19 -9.11
N GLN A 199 -20.45 -75.16 -8.65
CA GLN A 199 -21.91 -75.10 -8.69
C GLN A 199 -22.45 -75.21 -10.12
N ILE A 200 -21.90 -74.43 -11.06
CA ILE A 200 -22.28 -74.51 -12.48
C ILE A 200 -22.00 -75.91 -13.05
N SER A 201 -20.87 -76.53 -12.71
CA SER A 201 -20.55 -77.89 -13.14
C SER A 201 -21.58 -78.90 -12.63
N THR A 202 -21.94 -78.84 -11.33
CA THR A 202 -22.95 -79.74 -10.76
C THR A 202 -24.34 -79.52 -11.37
N LEU A 203 -24.74 -78.27 -11.61
CA LEU A 203 -26.01 -77.97 -12.27
C LEU A 203 -26.03 -78.45 -13.73
N SER A 204 -24.92 -78.29 -14.44
CA SER A 204 -24.77 -78.80 -15.81
C SER A 204 -24.87 -80.33 -15.85
N GLU A 205 -24.29 -81.03 -14.88
CA GLU A 205 -24.36 -82.49 -14.79
C GLU A 205 -25.79 -82.97 -14.53
N VAL A 206 -26.50 -82.34 -13.57
CA VAL A 206 -27.92 -82.65 -13.30
C VAL A 206 -28.80 -82.38 -14.53
N PHE A 207 -28.53 -81.31 -15.27
CA PHE A 207 -29.28 -80.98 -16.48
C PHE A 207 -29.09 -82.02 -17.58
N VAL A 208 -27.85 -82.52 -17.76
CA VAL A 208 -27.56 -83.61 -18.71
C VAL A 208 -28.29 -84.89 -18.29
N GLN A 209 -28.22 -85.26 -17.01
CA GLN A 209 -28.93 -86.44 -16.50
C GLN A 209 -30.45 -86.34 -16.71
N TRP A 210 -31.04 -85.17 -16.46
CA TRP A 210 -32.46 -84.93 -16.72
C TRP A 210 -32.80 -85.05 -18.20
N ASN A 211 -31.96 -84.52 -19.09
CA ASN A 211 -32.15 -84.63 -20.53
C ASN A 211 -32.11 -86.09 -21.01
N ASP A 212 -31.22 -86.90 -20.45
CA ASP A 212 -31.11 -88.33 -20.78
C ASP A 212 -32.36 -89.09 -20.33
N ILE A 213 -32.84 -88.87 -19.09
CA ILE A 213 -34.07 -89.51 -18.56
C ILE A 213 -35.30 -89.10 -19.38
N VAL A 214 -35.43 -87.82 -19.73
CA VAL A 214 -36.54 -87.34 -20.56
C VAL A 214 -36.47 -87.97 -21.94
N SER A 215 -35.29 -88.03 -22.56
CA SER A 215 -35.12 -88.69 -23.86
C SER A 215 -35.45 -90.18 -23.81
N GLU A 216 -35.07 -90.89 -22.75
CA GLU A 216 -35.43 -92.29 -22.54
C GLU A 216 -36.95 -92.45 -22.35
N ALA A 217 -37.58 -91.61 -21.55
CA ALA A 217 -39.03 -91.60 -21.37
C ALA A 217 -39.77 -91.30 -22.68
N GLU A 218 -39.30 -90.35 -23.48
CA GLU A 218 -39.82 -90.06 -24.82
C GLU A 218 -39.68 -91.28 -25.76
N GLN A 219 -38.53 -91.98 -25.71
CA GLN A 219 -38.32 -93.22 -26.46
C GLN A 219 -39.25 -94.35 -25.99
N GLU A 220 -39.51 -94.48 -24.70
CA GLU A 220 -40.46 -95.45 -24.18
C GLU A 220 -41.89 -95.11 -24.58
N VAL A 221 -42.31 -93.84 -24.48
CA VAL A 221 -43.64 -93.40 -24.92
C VAL A 221 -43.81 -93.68 -26.40
N THR A 222 -42.85 -93.32 -27.24
CA THR A 222 -42.91 -93.62 -28.69
C THR A 222 -42.95 -95.13 -28.96
N ARG A 223 -42.24 -95.96 -28.18
CA ARG A 223 -42.36 -97.43 -28.25
C ARG A 223 -43.74 -97.93 -27.83
N ILE A 224 -44.30 -97.41 -26.73
CA ILE A 224 -45.64 -97.77 -26.24
C ILE A 224 -46.70 -97.35 -27.27
N GLU A 225 -46.58 -96.16 -27.85
CA GLU A 225 -47.45 -95.68 -28.92
C GLU A 225 -47.34 -96.56 -30.16
N LYS A 226 -46.14 -96.98 -30.56
CA LYS A 226 -45.91 -97.92 -31.67
C LYS A 226 -46.53 -99.30 -31.38
N ASN A 227 -46.33 -99.83 -30.18
CA ASN A 227 -46.87 -101.12 -29.76
C ASN A 227 -48.40 -101.10 -29.59
N ARG A 228 -48.97 -99.95 -29.22
CA ARG A 228 -50.41 -99.73 -29.09
C ARG A 228 -51.09 -99.59 -30.45
N ASN A 229 -50.37 -99.10 -31.48
CA ASN A 229 -50.86 -98.95 -32.84
C ASN A 229 -50.08 -99.83 -33.84
N PRO A 230 -50.17 -101.18 -33.77
CA PRO A 230 -49.50 -102.07 -34.73
C PRO A 230 -50.14 -102.07 -36.13
N SER A 231 -51.18 -101.24 -36.37
CA SER A 231 -51.98 -101.23 -37.60
C SER A 231 -51.66 -100.09 -38.57
N LEU A 232 -50.44 -99.53 -38.54
CA LEU A 232 -49.97 -98.59 -39.58
C LEU A 232 -48.57 -98.94 -40.10
N ASP A 233 -48.25 -100.24 -40.16
CA ASP A 233 -47.15 -100.74 -40.98
C ASP A 233 -47.63 -101.94 -41.81
N ILE A 234 -48.63 -101.68 -42.66
CA ILE A 234 -48.87 -102.40 -43.90
C ILE A 234 -49.09 -101.34 -44.98
N SER A 235 -48.14 -101.29 -45.92
CA SER A 235 -48.01 -100.45 -47.13
C SER A 235 -47.46 -99.03 -46.94
#